data_AF-A0AAW6SU88-F1
#
_entry.id   AF-A0AAW6SU88-F1
#
_cell.length_a   1.000
_cell.length_b   1.000
_cell.length_c   1.000
_cell.angle_alpha   90.00
_cell.angle_beta   90.00
_cell.angle_gamma   90.00
#
_symmetry.space_group_name_H-M   'P 1'
#
loop_
_entity.id
_entity.type
_entity.pdbx_description
1 polymer ?
#
loop_
_entity_poly.entity_id
_entity_poly.type
_entity_poly.pdbx_seq_one_letter_code
_entity_poly.pdbx_strand_id
1 'polypeptide(L)'
;MKKPEIILNVFSSLDGRITTAPDRNVTEWTAAGIDGDAHEVTNQLYDELECDGLISGSETLMVYGKHWIELTQPLYEPKNSKAYIVDRVELIGIKPRV
;
A
#
# COMPACT_ATOMS: atom_id res chain seq x y z
N MET A 1 23.94 -9.99 11.66
CA MET A 1 22.83 -10.01 10.69
C MET A 1 22.97 -8.80 9.78
N LYS A 2 22.85 -8.97 8.44
CA LYS A 2 22.75 -7.82 7.52
C LYS A 2 21.39 -7.15 7.76
N LYS A 3 21.34 -5.82 7.82
CA LYS A 3 20.05 -5.10 7.89
C LYS A 3 19.29 -5.30 6.58
N PRO A 4 17.96 -5.47 6.61
CA PRO A 4 17.15 -5.49 5.40
C PRO A 4 17.24 -4.18 4.64
N GLU A 5 17.07 -4.24 3.32
CA GLU A 5 16.80 -3.06 2.53
C GLU A 5 15.31 -2.72 2.63
N ILE A 6 15.04 -1.44 2.86
CA ILE A 6 13.71 -0.89 3.15
C ILE A 6 13.36 0.02 2.00
N ILE A 7 12.29 -0.33 1.27
CA ILE A 7 11.75 0.48 0.19
C ILE A 7 10.45 1.09 0.70
N LEU A 8 10.43 2.41 0.81
CA LEU A 8 9.21 3.14 1.11
C LEU A 8 8.45 3.42 -0.19
N ASN A 9 7.27 2.83 -0.35
CA ASN A 9 6.39 3.09 -1.48
C ASN A 9 5.18 3.92 -1.03
N VAL A 10 4.99 5.07 -1.68
CA VAL A 10 3.89 6.00 -1.38
C VAL A 10 3.31 6.49 -2.69
N PHE A 11 1.99 6.42 -2.81
CA PHE A 11 1.24 7.17 -3.82
C PHE A 11 0.48 8.29 -3.12
N SER A 12 0.37 9.42 -3.80
CA SER A 12 -0.23 10.62 -3.26
C SER A 12 -0.90 11.45 -4.34
N SER A 13 -1.87 12.26 -3.94
CA SER A 13 -2.36 13.36 -4.78
C SER A 13 -1.24 14.38 -5.09
N LEU A 14 -1.49 15.26 -6.06
CA LEU A 14 -0.54 16.31 -6.46
C LEU A 14 -0.18 17.27 -5.31
N ASP A 15 -1.09 17.48 -4.37
CA ASP A 15 -0.87 18.29 -3.16
C ASP A 15 -0.29 17.48 -1.98
N GLY A 16 0.12 16.23 -2.20
CA GLY A 16 0.83 15.40 -1.23
C GLY A 16 -0.06 14.72 -0.19
N ARG A 17 -1.35 14.53 -0.46
CA ARG A 17 -2.25 13.75 0.41
C ARG A 17 -2.13 12.27 0.09
N ILE A 18 -2.15 11.44 1.13
CA ILE A 18 -2.12 9.97 1.03
C ILE A 18 -3.44 9.32 1.46
N THR A 19 -4.43 10.14 1.84
CA THR A 19 -5.83 9.75 2.10
C THR A 19 -6.76 10.85 1.56
N THR A 20 -8.02 10.50 1.30
CA THR A 20 -9.05 11.45 0.84
C THR A 20 -9.52 12.41 1.92
N ALA A 21 -9.62 11.92 3.16
CA ALA A 21 -9.95 12.68 4.35
C ALA A 21 -9.49 11.92 5.61
N PRO A 22 -9.59 12.52 6.81
CA PRO A 22 -9.40 11.79 8.07
C PRO A 22 -10.34 10.58 8.16
N ASP A 23 -9.82 9.43 8.62
CA ASP A 23 -10.55 8.15 8.72
C ASP A 23 -11.13 7.61 7.40
N ARG A 24 -10.63 8.06 6.24
CA ARG A 24 -11.11 7.63 4.92
C ARG A 24 -10.07 6.81 4.18
N ASN A 25 -10.59 5.86 3.40
CA ASN A 25 -9.80 4.94 2.61
C ASN A 25 -9.43 5.59 1.26
N VAL A 26 -8.15 5.53 0.90
CA VAL A 26 -7.63 6.04 -0.36
C VAL A 26 -8.20 5.31 -1.59
N THR A 27 -8.73 4.09 -1.42
CA THR A 27 -9.47 3.33 -2.46
C THR A 27 -10.66 4.11 -3.03
N GLU A 28 -11.16 5.15 -2.35
CA GLU A 28 -12.14 6.08 -2.91
C GLU A 28 -11.67 6.73 -4.23
N TRP A 29 -10.37 7.05 -4.37
CA TRP A 29 -9.84 7.60 -5.63
C TRP A 29 -9.87 6.58 -6.77
N THR A 30 -9.54 5.32 -6.47
CA THR A 30 -9.66 4.20 -7.41
C THR A 30 -11.12 3.99 -7.82
N ALA A 31 -12.05 3.96 -6.86
CA ALA A 31 -13.48 3.81 -7.14
C ALA A 31 -14.05 4.94 -8.01
N ALA A 32 -13.51 6.15 -7.85
CA ALA A 32 -13.88 7.32 -8.66
C ALA A 32 -13.13 7.37 -10.02
N GLY A 33 -12.15 6.50 -10.27
CA GLY A 33 -11.34 6.49 -11.49
C GLY A 33 -10.45 7.72 -11.65
N ILE A 34 -10.01 8.32 -10.53
CA ILE A 34 -9.21 9.56 -10.52
C ILE A 34 -7.79 9.37 -9.96
N ASP A 35 -7.44 8.14 -9.57
CA ASP A 35 -6.10 7.80 -9.08
C ASP A 35 -5.07 7.55 -10.20
N GLY A 36 -5.51 7.50 -11.46
CA GLY A 36 -4.62 7.27 -12.61
C GLY A 36 -3.86 5.95 -12.49
N ASP A 37 -4.52 4.91 -11.98
CA ASP A 37 -3.98 3.57 -11.72
C ASP A 37 -2.85 3.55 -10.67
N ALA A 38 -2.64 4.63 -9.90
CA ALA A 38 -1.56 4.70 -8.93
C ALA A 38 -1.63 3.57 -7.88
N HIS A 39 -2.83 3.23 -7.41
CA HIS A 39 -3.01 2.16 -6.42
C HIS A 39 -2.62 0.77 -6.97
N GLU A 40 -3.02 0.50 -8.22
CA GLU A 40 -2.68 -0.73 -8.94
C GLU A 40 -1.16 -0.85 -9.13
N VAL A 41 -0.52 0.21 -9.64
CA VAL A 41 0.93 0.25 -9.87
C VAL A 41 1.72 0.11 -8.57
N THR A 42 1.26 0.78 -7.50
CA THR A 42 1.87 0.64 -6.16
C THR A 42 1.86 -0.82 -5.69
N ASN A 43 0.77 -1.57 -5.95
CA ASN A 43 0.70 -2.98 -5.58
C ASN A 43 1.59 -3.87 -6.47
N GLN A 44 1.67 -3.59 -7.77
CA GLN A 44 2.53 -4.34 -8.69
C GLN A 44 4.03 -4.16 -8.38
N LEU A 45 4.43 -2.95 -7.97
CA LEU A 45 5.81 -2.62 -7.61
C LEU A 45 6.40 -3.53 -6.53
N TYR A 46 5.58 -4.09 -5.63
CA TYR A 46 6.07 -5.03 -4.61
C TYR A 46 6.74 -6.26 -5.22
N ASP A 47 6.09 -6.87 -6.21
CA ASP A 47 6.59 -8.06 -6.87
C ASP A 47 7.74 -7.70 -7.82
N GLU A 48 7.65 -6.57 -8.53
CA GLU A 48 8.71 -6.08 -9.43
C GLU A 48 10.02 -5.78 -8.70
N LEU A 49 9.93 -5.28 -7.46
CA LEU A 49 11.10 -4.98 -6.62
C LEU A 49 11.61 -6.21 -5.86
N GLU A 50 10.94 -7.37 -6.00
CA GLU A 50 11.24 -8.62 -5.32
C GLU A 50 11.26 -8.44 -3.79
N CYS A 51 10.24 -7.75 -3.27
CA CYS A 51 10.09 -7.59 -1.82
C CYS A 51 9.63 -8.92 -1.19
N ASP A 52 10.34 -9.35 -0.14
CA ASP A 52 9.99 -10.53 0.67
C ASP A 52 8.77 -10.29 1.56
N GLY A 53 8.49 -9.02 1.88
CA GLY A 53 7.42 -8.67 2.80
C GLY A 53 6.94 -7.24 2.63
N LEU A 54 5.64 -7.08 2.87
CA LEU A 54 4.94 -5.82 2.94
C LEU A 54 4.71 -5.48 4.41
N ILE A 55 5.15 -4.29 4.81
CA ILE A 55 4.80 -3.71 6.10
C ILE A 55 3.72 -2.66 5.89
N SER A 56 2.70 -2.68 6.75
CA SER A 56 1.67 -1.65 6.81
C SER A 56 1.35 -1.27 8.25
N GLY A 57 0.97 -0.01 8.44
CA GLY A 57 0.55 0.56 9.71
C GLY A 57 -0.76 -0.06 10.23
N SER A 58 -0.84 -0.31 11.54
CA SER A 58 -2.06 -0.74 12.23
C SER A 58 -3.29 0.13 11.93
N GLU A 59 -3.10 1.45 11.88
CA GLU A 59 -4.13 2.44 11.57
C GLU A 59 -4.68 2.28 10.15
N THR A 60 -3.82 2.01 9.17
CA THR A 60 -4.23 1.71 7.79
C THR A 60 -5.20 0.53 7.77
N LEU A 61 -4.89 -0.54 8.52
CA LEU A 61 -5.76 -1.72 8.60
C LEU A 61 -7.12 -1.40 9.23
N MET A 62 -7.14 -0.57 10.28
CA MET A 62 -8.37 -0.15 10.95
C MET A 62 -9.26 0.71 10.05
N VAL A 63 -8.67 1.66 9.31
CA VAL A 63 -9.42 2.51 8.36
C VAL A 63 -10.00 1.66 7.23
N TYR A 64 -9.23 0.73 6.68
CA TYR A 64 -9.71 -0.16 5.62
C TYR A 64 -10.85 -1.06 6.10
N GLY A 65 -10.80 -1.56 7.35
CA GLY A 65 -11.88 -2.34 7.94
C GLY A 65 -13.13 -1.54 8.29
N LYS A 66 -12.99 -0.28 8.75
CA LYS A 66 -14.11 0.60 9.13
C LYS A 66 -14.77 1.26 7.92
N HIS A 67 -14.01 1.51 6.87
CA HIS A 67 -14.43 2.23 5.68
C HIS A 67 -14.08 1.43 4.41
N TRP A 68 -14.81 0.32 4.25
CA TRP A 68 -14.68 -0.55 3.09
C TRP A 68 -15.27 0.11 1.84
N ILE A 69 -14.49 0.10 0.75
CA ILE A 69 -14.92 0.60 -0.56
C ILE A 69 -14.94 -0.58 -1.52
N GLU A 70 -16.12 -0.90 -2.04
CA GLU A 70 -16.27 -1.93 -3.04
C GLU A 70 -15.82 -1.40 -4.40
N LEU A 71 -14.84 -2.09 -5.01
CA LEU A 71 -14.37 -1.76 -6.35
C LEU A 71 -15.09 -2.61 -7.39
N THR A 72 -15.34 -2.03 -8.56
CA THR A 72 -15.88 -2.75 -9.72
C THR A 72 -14.92 -3.80 -10.26
N GLN A 73 -13.62 -3.57 -10.09
CA GLN A 73 -12.56 -4.53 -10.39
C GLN A 73 -11.63 -4.66 -9.18
N PRO A 74 -11.21 -5.88 -8.82
CA PRO A 74 -10.24 -6.06 -7.75
C PRO A 74 -8.89 -5.46 -8.16
N LEU A 75 -8.19 -4.87 -7.19
CA LEU A 75 -6.80 -4.45 -7.35
C LEU A 75 -5.87 -5.67 -7.43
N TYR A 76 -4.70 -5.47 -8.01
CA TYR A 76 -3.61 -6.43 -7.93
C TYR A 76 -3.26 -6.75 -6.49
N GLU A 77 -3.12 -8.04 -6.20
CA GLU A 77 -2.64 -8.55 -4.92
C GLU A 77 -1.19 -9.06 -5.10
N PRO A 78 -0.21 -8.51 -4.34
CA PRO A 78 1.19 -8.96 -4.40
C PRO A 78 1.32 -10.46 -4.12
N LYS A 79 2.04 -11.18 -4.97
CA LYS A 79 2.17 -12.65 -4.92
C LYS A 79 3.34 -13.12 -4.08
N ASN A 80 4.40 -12.31 -3.96
CA ASN A 80 5.62 -12.69 -3.25
C ASN A 80 5.62 -12.26 -1.77
N SER A 81 4.58 -11.55 -1.33
CA SER A 81 4.52 -10.94 0.00
C SER A 81 4.31 -11.97 1.12
N LYS A 82 5.29 -12.07 2.03
CA LYS A 82 5.02 -12.46 3.43
C LYS A 82 4.58 -11.20 4.16
N ALA A 83 3.28 -10.95 4.26
CA ALA A 83 2.77 -9.72 4.87
C ALA A 83 3.12 -9.64 6.37
N TYR A 84 3.63 -8.49 6.83
CA TYR A 84 3.91 -8.19 8.23
C TYR A 84 3.14 -6.93 8.63
N ILE A 85 2.29 -6.97 9.66
CA ILE A 85 1.61 -5.77 10.15
C ILE A 85 2.49 -5.14 11.24
N VAL A 86 2.81 -3.84 11.13
CA VAL A 86 3.66 -3.12 12.10
C VAL A 86 2.98 -1.80 12.48
N ASP A 87 3.26 -1.28 13.67
CA ASP A 87 2.59 -0.12 14.23
C ASP A 87 3.16 1.20 13.62
N ARG A 88 2.25 2.06 13.12
CA ARG A 88 2.44 3.30 12.32
C ARG A 88 2.75 3.16 10.82
N VAL A 89 2.06 4.04 10.07
CA VAL A 89 1.89 4.11 8.61
C VAL A 89 3.22 4.15 7.87
N GLU A 90 3.38 3.23 6.91
CA GLU A 90 4.11 3.34 5.64
C GLU A 90 4.01 1.97 4.95
N LEU A 91 3.78 1.95 3.63
CA LEU A 91 3.80 0.74 2.82
C LEU A 91 5.28 0.44 2.50
N ILE A 92 5.91 -0.42 3.30
CA ILE A 92 7.34 -0.67 3.23
C ILE A 92 7.58 -2.06 2.64
N GLY A 93 8.29 -2.11 1.52
CA GLY A 93 8.86 -3.33 0.96
C GLY A 93 10.17 -3.70 1.67
N ILE A 94 10.30 -4.95 2.12
CA ILE A 94 11.55 -5.49 2.67
C ILE A 94 12.24 -6.35 1.61
N LYS A 95 13.49 -6.04 1.25
CA LYS A 95 14.31 -6.90 0.38
C LYS A 95 15.48 -7.52 1.15
N PRO A 96 15.77 -8.83 0.99
CA PRO A 96 16.92 -9.47 1.59
C PRO A 96 18.17 -9.11 0.79
N ARG A 97 19.26 -8.76 1.48
CA ARG A 97 20.57 -8.70 0.82
C ARG A 97 21.22 -10.08 0.84
N VAL A 98 21.33 -10.68 -0.35
CA VAL A 98 22.23 -11.83 -0.59
C VAL A 98 23.67 -11.45 -0.23
#